data_AF-A0A9W4PCZ5-F1
#
_entry.id   AF-A0A9W4PCZ5-F1
#
_cell.length_a   1.000
_cell.length_b   1.000
_cell.length_c   1.000
_cell.angle_alpha   90.00
_cell.angle_beta   90.00
_cell.angle_gamma   90.00
#
_symmetry.space_group_name_H-M   'P 1'
#
loop_
_entity.id
_entity.type
_entity.pdbx_description
1 polymer ?
#
loop_
_entity_poly.entity_id
_entity_poly.type
_entity_poly.pdbx_seq_one_letter_code
_entity_poly.pdbx_strand_id
1 'polypeptide(L)'
;MERISLSAVNNASNVLKKNHSDTNTPYEAQRNFASVLKESMNKVNETQVSSDDLTTKLVNGEDVELHSVMIASQKASVTMQATLEVRNKIVEAYQEMMRMSI
;
A
#
# COMPACT_ATOMS: atom_id res chain seq x y z
N MET A 1 50.97 -34.35 5.89
CA MET A 1 50.46 -33.34 6.84
C MET A 1 49.61 -32.34 6.08
N GLU A 2 48.38 -32.71 5.70
CA GLU A 2 47.47 -31.80 5.02
C GLU A 2 46.80 -30.88 6.05
N ARG A 3 47.11 -29.58 5.95
CA ARG A 3 46.56 -28.52 6.81
C ARG A 3 45.09 -28.34 6.44
N ILE A 4 44.19 -28.77 7.32
CA ILE A 4 42.76 -28.51 7.20
C ILE A 4 42.56 -26.99 7.03
N SER A 5 41.83 -26.62 6.00
CA SER A 5 41.66 -25.26 5.51
C SER A 5 40.85 -24.40 6.49
N LEU A 6 41.48 -23.33 7.02
CA LEU A 6 40.80 -22.32 7.85
C LEU A 6 39.77 -21.48 7.06
N SER A 7 39.65 -21.67 5.74
CA SER A 7 38.65 -21.01 4.88
C SER A 7 37.26 -21.67 4.92
N ALA A 8 37.14 -22.95 5.29
CA ALA A 8 35.85 -23.62 5.40
C ALA A 8 35.02 -23.13 6.61
N VAL A 9 35.71 -22.80 7.71
CA VAL A 9 35.08 -22.27 8.94
C VAL A 9 34.59 -20.83 8.77
N ASN A 10 35.31 -20.01 7.99
CA ASN A 10 34.87 -18.64 7.65
C ASN A 10 33.64 -18.63 6.74
N ASN A 11 33.50 -19.63 5.87
CA ASN A 11 32.31 -19.73 5.02
C ASN A 11 31.08 -20.20 5.82
N ALA A 12 31.26 -21.19 6.71
CA ALA A 12 30.19 -21.65 7.59
C ALA A 12 29.67 -20.55 8.54
N SER A 13 30.55 -19.68 9.04
CA SER A 13 30.17 -18.52 9.87
C SER A 13 29.48 -17.40 9.08
N ASN A 14 29.72 -17.29 7.77
CA ASN A 14 28.98 -16.38 6.88
C ASN A 14 27.59 -16.91 6.49
N VAL A 15 27.42 -18.23 6.41
CA VAL A 15 26.11 -18.85 6.10
C VAL A 15 25.13 -18.74 7.27
N LEU A 16 25.62 -18.76 8.52
CA LEU A 16 24.79 -18.54 9.71
C LEU A 16 24.40 -17.06 9.95
N LYS A 17 25.00 -16.10 9.23
CA LYS A 17 24.68 -14.67 9.32
C LYS A 17 23.73 -14.16 8.23
N LYS A 18 23.37 -14.98 7.23
CA LYS A 18 22.62 -14.54 6.04
C LYS A 18 21.11 -14.80 6.09
N ASN A 19 20.56 -15.30 7.20
CA ASN A 19 19.13 -15.52 7.32
C ASN A 19 18.59 -14.98 8.65
N HIS A 20 17.68 -14.01 8.56
CA HIS A 20 16.89 -13.38 9.62
C HIS A 20 17.64 -12.42 10.57
N SER A 21 17.78 -11.18 10.10
CA SER A 21 17.47 -10.03 10.93
C SER A 21 16.37 -9.24 10.23
N ASP A 22 15.18 -9.84 10.13
CA ASP A 22 13.91 -9.10 9.98
C ASP A 22 13.63 -8.40 11.32
N THR A 23 14.48 -7.44 11.65
CA THR A 23 14.12 -6.41 12.63
C THR A 23 13.95 -5.14 11.82
N ASN A 24 12.86 -5.08 11.05
CA ASN A 24 12.35 -3.82 10.55
C ASN A 24 12.16 -2.94 11.78
N THR A 25 13.12 -2.06 12.05
CA THR A 25 12.96 -1.11 13.16
C THR A 25 11.71 -0.27 12.87
N PRO A 26 10.97 0.22 13.89
CA PRO A 26 9.77 1.03 13.66
C PRO A 26 10.01 2.19 12.67
N TYR A 27 11.23 2.72 12.65
CA TYR A 27 11.69 3.73 11.70
C TYR A 27 11.77 3.22 10.24
N GLU A 28 12.27 2.00 10.02
CA GLU A 28 12.36 1.40 8.68
C GLU A 28 10.98 0.97 8.15
N ALA A 29 10.09 0.50 9.04
CA ALA A 29 8.68 0.26 8.74
C ALA A 29 7.93 1.56 8.38
N GLN A 30 8.18 2.66 9.10
CA GLN A 30 7.62 3.98 8.81
C GLN A 30 8.08 4.51 7.44
N ARG A 31 9.36 4.36 7.11
CA ARG A 31 9.89 4.77 5.80
C ARG A 31 9.27 3.96 4.66
N ASN A 32 9.12 2.65 4.82
CA ASN A 32 8.45 1.80 3.85
C ASN A 32 6.98 2.17 3.69
N PHE A 33 6.25 2.39 4.80
CA PHE A 33 4.85 2.85 4.75
C PHE A 33 4.71 4.20 4.05
N ALA A 34 5.57 5.18 4.35
CA ALA A 34 5.56 6.47 3.69
C ALA A 34 5.85 6.38 2.18
N SER A 35 6.74 5.46 1.76
CA SER A 35 7.02 5.20 0.35
C SER A 35 5.81 4.61 -0.37
N VAL A 36 5.18 3.58 0.23
CA VAL A 36 3.97 2.94 -0.33
C VAL A 36 2.80 3.91 -0.38
N LEU A 37 2.64 4.76 0.63
CA LEU A 37 1.61 5.81 0.65
C LEU A 37 1.83 6.83 -0.48
N LYS A 38 3.07 7.26 -0.69
CA LYS A 38 3.41 8.20 -1.77
C LYS A 38 3.15 7.60 -3.15
N GLU A 39 3.51 6.34 -3.35
CA GLU A 39 3.23 5.62 -4.59
C GLU A 39 1.72 5.44 -4.82
N SER A 40 0.98 5.12 -3.76
CA SER A 40 -0.47 5.00 -3.81
C SER A 40 -1.15 6.33 -4.15
N MET A 41 -0.66 7.46 -3.60
CA MET A 41 -1.17 8.80 -3.95
C MET A 41 -0.93 9.14 -5.43
N ASN A 42 0.25 8.79 -5.97
CA ASN A 42 0.53 8.97 -7.39
C ASN A 42 -0.40 8.10 -8.26
N LYS A 43 -0.69 6.87 -7.83
CA LYS A 43 -1.61 5.96 -8.52
C LYS A 43 -3.04 6.49 -8.56
N VAL A 44 -3.50 7.10 -7.46
CA VAL A 44 -4.80 7.76 -7.39
C VAL A 44 -4.84 8.94 -8.36
N ASN A 45 -3.77 9.75 -8.42
CA ASN A 45 -3.69 10.86 -9.37
C ASN A 45 -3.77 10.39 -10.83
N GLU A 46 -3.06 9.33 -11.20
CA GLU A 46 -3.18 8.72 -12.55
C GLU A 46 -4.61 8.24 -12.85
N THR A 47 -5.23 7.58 -11.86
CA THR A 47 -6.59 7.06 -12.00
C THR A 47 -7.59 8.20 -12.15
N GLN A 48 -7.40 9.31 -11.44
CA GLN A 48 -8.25 10.49 -11.54
C GLN A 48 -8.17 11.16 -12.92
N VAL A 49 -6.96 11.32 -13.47
CA VAL A 49 -6.78 11.84 -14.84
C VAL A 49 -7.46 10.93 -15.87
N SER A 50 -7.37 9.61 -15.69
CA SER A 50 -8.06 8.64 -16.55
C SER A 50 -9.60 8.73 -16.43
N SER A 51 -10.11 8.90 -15.21
CA SER A 51 -11.54 9.12 -14.96
C SER A 51 -12.05 10.43 -15.57
N ASP A 52 -11.28 11.51 -15.56
CA ASP A 52 -11.65 12.78 -16.19
C ASP A 52 -11.76 12.63 -17.72
N ASP A 53 -10.88 11.83 -18.35
CA ASP A 53 -10.97 11.50 -19.78
C ASP A 53 -12.23 10.67 -20.10
N LEU A 54 -12.53 9.66 -19.27
CA LEU A 54 -13.74 8.85 -19.42
C LEU A 54 -15.03 9.65 -19.16
N THR A 55 -14.99 10.59 -18.23
CA THR A 55 -16.12 11.49 -17.94
C THR A 55 -16.36 12.44 -19.11
N THR A 56 -15.28 12.94 -19.72
CA THR A 56 -15.35 13.74 -20.95
C THR A 56 -16.02 12.94 -22.08
N LYS A 57 -15.72 11.65 -22.20
CA LYS A 57 -16.38 10.75 -23.16
C LYS A 57 -17.84 10.48 -22.82
N LEU A 58 -18.19 10.32 -21.55
CA LEU A 58 -19.57 10.10 -21.08
C LEU A 58 -20.47 11.31 -21.31
N VAL A 59 -19.96 12.53 -21.07
CA VAL A 59 -20.70 13.79 -21.32
C VAL A 59 -21.06 13.95 -22.80
N ASN A 60 -20.36 13.26 -23.71
CA ASN A 60 -20.72 13.19 -25.13
C ASN A 60 -21.95 12.31 -25.42
N GLY A 61 -22.61 11.74 -24.41
CA GLY A 61 -24.01 11.28 -24.50
C GLY A 61 -24.20 9.79 -24.82
N GLU A 62 -23.47 8.91 -24.15
CA GLU A 62 -23.70 7.47 -24.23
C GLU A 62 -24.88 7.01 -23.34
N ASP A 63 -25.56 5.95 -23.79
CA ASP A 63 -26.89 5.47 -23.40
C ASP A 63 -26.96 4.99 -21.93
N VAL A 64 -27.79 5.62 -21.07
CA VAL A 64 -27.93 5.22 -19.66
C VAL A 64 -29.39 4.94 -19.28
N GLU A 65 -29.66 3.69 -18.93
CA GLU A 65 -30.96 3.21 -18.49
C GLU A 65 -31.24 3.59 -17.01
N LEU A 66 -32.48 4.02 -16.69
CA LEU A 66 -32.87 4.54 -15.36
C LEU A 66 -32.53 3.61 -14.18
N HIS A 67 -32.62 2.29 -14.38
CA HIS A 67 -32.31 1.30 -13.35
C HIS A 67 -30.80 1.29 -12.99
N SER A 68 -29.94 1.58 -13.96
CA SER A 68 -28.50 1.69 -13.76
C SER A 68 -28.13 2.89 -12.88
N VAL A 69 -28.86 4.00 -13.00
CA VAL A 69 -28.68 5.18 -12.13
C VAL A 69 -29.04 4.85 -10.67
N MET A 70 -30.14 4.13 -10.45
CA MET A 70 -30.56 3.74 -9.10
C MET A 70 -29.58 2.75 -8.46
N ILE A 71 -29.11 1.75 -9.22
CA ILE A 71 -28.07 0.80 -8.78
C ILE A 71 -26.77 1.55 -8.45
N ALA A 72 -26.36 2.48 -9.32
CA ALA A 72 -25.15 3.28 -9.11
C ALA A 72 -25.24 4.14 -7.84
N SER A 73 -26.40 4.76 -7.58
CA SER A 73 -26.63 5.56 -6.37
C SER A 73 -26.59 4.72 -5.08
N GLN A 74 -27.19 3.52 -5.10
CA GLN A 74 -27.11 2.58 -3.97
C GLN A 74 -25.69 2.10 -3.73
N LYS A 75 -24.96 1.75 -4.81
CA LYS A 75 -23.56 1.34 -4.74
C LYS A 75 -22.68 2.46 -4.19
N ALA A 76 -22.87 3.70 -4.66
CA ALA A 76 -22.13 4.86 -4.17
C ALA A 76 -22.35 5.10 -2.67
N SER A 77 -23.59 4.97 -2.19
CA SER A 77 -23.91 5.10 -0.76
C SER A 77 -23.14 4.07 0.10
N VAL A 78 -23.15 2.79 -0.31
CA VAL A 78 -22.44 1.73 0.42
C VAL A 78 -20.92 1.90 0.34
N THR A 79 -20.39 2.27 -0.83
CA THR A 79 -18.96 2.53 -1.01
C THR A 79 -18.48 3.74 -0.20
N MET A 80 -19.30 4.79 -0.09
CA MET A 80 -18.99 5.94 0.75
C MET A 80 -18.86 5.54 2.22
N GLN A 81 -19.81 4.73 2.72
CA GLN A 81 -19.74 4.21 4.09
C GLN A 81 -18.48 3.39 4.32
N ALA A 82 -18.14 2.47 3.42
CA ALA A 82 -16.90 1.69 3.52
C ALA A 82 -15.65 2.59 3.49
N THR A 83 -15.67 3.65 2.69
CA THR A 83 -14.56 4.61 2.59
C THR A 83 -14.35 5.37 3.90
N LEU A 84 -15.43 5.73 4.61
CA LEU A 84 -15.34 6.37 5.91
C LEU A 84 -14.67 5.45 6.94
N GLU A 85 -15.03 4.17 6.94
CA GLU A 85 -14.39 3.17 7.83
C GLU A 85 -12.89 3.01 7.52
N VAL A 86 -12.53 2.91 6.24
CA VAL A 86 -11.13 2.84 5.81
C VAL A 86 -10.36 4.09 6.20
N ARG A 87 -10.95 5.28 6.01
CA ARG A 87 -10.36 6.56 6.44
C ARG A 87 -10.07 6.56 7.95
N ASN A 88 -11.05 6.14 8.75
CA ASN A 88 -10.89 6.08 10.20
C ASN A 88 -9.76 5.13 10.60
N LYS A 89 -9.69 3.94 9.98
CA LYS A 89 -8.61 2.96 10.25
C LYS A 89 -7.23 3.44 9.84
N ILE A 90 -7.11 4.21 8.76
CA ILE A 90 -5.84 4.81 8.34
C ILE A 90 -5.37 5.87 9.34
N VAL A 91 -6.29 6.70 9.86
CA VAL A 91 -5.97 7.69 10.89
C VAL A 91 -5.50 7.01 12.18
N GLU A 92 -6.19 5.96 12.62
CA GLU A 92 -5.80 5.15 13.77
C GLU A 92 -4.42 4.50 13.56
N ALA A 93 -4.17 3.91 12.39
CA ALA A 93 -2.87 3.31 12.06
C ALA A 93 -1.73 4.32 12.07
N TYR A 94 -1.97 5.54 11.58
CA TYR A 94 -0.99 6.63 11.66
C TYR A 94 -0.71 7.04 13.10
N GLN A 95 -1.75 7.18 13.94
CA GLN A 95 -1.60 7.49 15.35
C GLN A 95 -0.84 6.40 16.12
N GLU A 96 -1.12 5.14 15.84
CA GLU A 96 -0.46 4.00 16.49
C GLU A 96 1.03 3.92 16.14
N MET A 97 1.38 4.11 14.86
CA MET A 97 2.78 4.18 14.42
C MET A 97 3.56 5.31 15.14
N MET A 98 2.90 6.44 15.43
CA MET A 98 3.52 7.52 16.21
C MET A 98 3.67 7.15 17.69
N ARG A 99 2.72 6.43 18.30
CA ARG A 99 2.81 5.99 19.71
C ARG A 99 3.87 4.91 19.92
N MET A 100 4.15 4.06 18.94
CA MET A 100 5.24 3.07 19.01
C MET A 100 6.64 3.69 18.96
N SER A 101 6.76 4.97 18.59
CA SER A 101 8.05 5.64 18.34
C SER A 101 8.53 6.54 19.50
N ILE A 102 7.84 6.54 20.66
CA ILE A 102 8.26 7.26 21.88
C ILE A 102 8.88 6.31 22.92
#